data_AF-A0AAD9G2T5-F1
#
_entry.id   AF-A0AAD9G2T5-F1
#
_cell.length_a   1.000
_cell.length_b   1.000
_cell.length_c   1.000
_cell.angle_alpha   90.00
_cell.angle_beta   90.00
_cell.angle_gamma   90.00
#
_symmetry.space_group_name_H-M   'P 1'
#
loop_
_entity.id
_entity.type
_entity.pdbx_description
1 polymer ?
#
loop_
_entity_poly.entity_id
_entity_poly.type
_entity_poly.pdbx_seq_one_letter_code
_entity_poly.pdbx_strand_id
1 'polypeptide(L)'
;MDHEDWATPNERVCEGVKPSDGLKCSRRATDPNYPFCMTQHDKRANYCDPQMFRQDGLRNQMLETLRKRDKNHDRYNPGRKTSTRASSDEVDHIGECQTAAMCCQFATFTNDEEKHDVVKFFSGNLVNESRNFLVTSAVTNQRKGQGTTHFQQDLMKFSLSQYGEPNSQALDDIREASFNVPIVATYNDRLLEQGLSRASTRAIRRESGQALQYWKYKCLDEGDSPIYDVLGKLVGKIFVVFDLHIDADLD
;
A
#
# COMPACT_ATOMS: atom_id res chain seq x y z
N MET A 1 -28.82 28.36 -13.29
CA MET A 1 -28.12 28.47 -12.00
C MET A 1 -26.76 27.88 -12.25
N ASP A 2 -25.80 28.75 -12.55
CA ASP A 2 -24.43 28.38 -12.82
C ASP A 2 -23.81 27.88 -11.52
N HIS A 3 -23.34 26.64 -11.53
CA HIS A 3 -22.51 26.14 -10.44
C HIS A 3 -21.20 26.92 -10.50
N GLU A 4 -20.98 27.81 -9.54
CA GLU A 4 -19.67 28.41 -9.29
C GLU A 4 -18.65 27.28 -9.21
N ASP A 5 -17.73 27.25 -10.18
CA ASP A 5 -16.71 26.21 -10.28
C ASP A 5 -15.66 26.52 -9.21
N TRP A 6 -15.78 25.87 -8.05
CA TRP A 6 -14.84 25.95 -6.92
C TRP A 6 -13.44 25.38 -7.24
N ALA A 7 -13.12 25.18 -8.51
CA ALA A 7 -11.86 24.63 -8.97
C ALA A 7 -10.73 25.62 -8.67
N THR A 8 -9.70 25.18 -7.96
CA THR A 8 -8.44 25.92 -7.92
C THR A 8 -7.87 25.98 -9.35
N PRO A 9 -7.06 27.00 -9.72
CA PRO A 9 -6.64 27.23 -11.12
C PRO A 9 -5.95 26.04 -11.82
N ASN A 10 -5.49 25.05 -11.06
CA ASN A 10 -4.74 23.90 -11.55
C ASN A 10 -5.56 22.59 -11.54
N GLU A 11 -6.81 22.62 -11.07
CA GLU A 11 -7.67 21.44 -11.03
C GLU A 11 -8.40 21.20 -12.35
N ARG A 12 -8.22 20.01 -12.91
CA ARG A 12 -8.90 19.57 -14.14
C ARG A 12 -9.80 18.37 -13.87
N VAL A 13 -10.84 18.18 -14.68
CA VAL A 13 -11.66 16.94 -14.59
C VAL A 13 -10.76 15.75 -14.85
N CYS A 14 -10.88 14.70 -14.04
CA CYS A 14 -10.16 13.44 -14.24
C CYS A 14 -10.42 12.88 -15.65
N GLU A 15 -9.36 12.53 -16.36
CA GLU A 15 -9.45 12.03 -17.73
C GLU A 15 -9.85 10.53 -17.82
N GLY A 16 -9.84 9.84 -16.68
CA GLY A 16 -10.07 8.39 -16.59
C GLY A 16 -11.48 7.93 -16.25
N VAL A 17 -11.65 6.62 -16.20
CA VAL A 17 -12.89 5.91 -15.85
C VAL A 17 -12.73 5.17 -14.54
N LYS A 18 -13.83 4.89 -13.83
CA LYS A 18 -13.76 4.07 -12.61
C LYS A 18 -13.66 2.58 -13.00
N PRO A 19 -12.75 1.80 -12.39
CA PRO A 19 -12.66 0.37 -12.64
C PRO A 19 -13.95 -0.41 -12.33
N SER A 20 -14.75 0.06 -11.38
CA SER A 20 -15.94 -0.66 -10.90
C SER A 20 -17.10 -0.69 -11.89
N ASP A 21 -17.32 0.40 -12.63
CA ASP A 21 -18.50 0.59 -13.48
C ASP A 21 -18.14 1.06 -14.91
N GLY A 22 -16.87 1.34 -15.19
CA GLY A 22 -16.41 1.86 -16.48
C GLY A 22 -16.86 3.29 -16.79
N LEU A 23 -17.57 3.94 -15.86
CA LEU A 23 -18.10 5.29 -16.07
C LEU A 23 -17.00 6.34 -15.91
N LYS A 24 -17.13 7.43 -16.67
CA LYS A 24 -16.21 8.58 -16.58
C LYS A 24 -16.17 9.12 -15.16
N CYS A 25 -14.96 9.34 -14.64
CA CYS A 25 -14.79 9.93 -13.33
C CYS A 25 -15.15 11.42 -13.37
N SER A 26 -15.98 11.86 -12.42
CA SER A 26 -16.35 13.27 -12.26
C SER A 26 -15.48 14.04 -11.27
N ARG A 27 -14.53 13.37 -10.59
CA ARG A 27 -13.62 14.01 -9.65
C ARG A 27 -12.58 14.86 -10.38
N ARG A 28 -12.01 15.84 -9.66
CA ARG A 28 -10.91 16.67 -10.16
C ARG A 28 -9.55 16.00 -9.89
N ALA A 29 -8.66 16.04 -10.87
CA ALA A 29 -7.24 15.76 -10.69
C ALA A 29 -6.57 17.03 -10.16
N THR A 30 -5.92 16.92 -9.01
CA THR A 30 -5.27 18.02 -8.29
C THR A 30 -3.79 18.15 -8.62
N ASP A 31 -3.19 17.12 -9.19
CA ASP A 31 -1.80 17.11 -9.61
C ASP A 31 -1.69 17.69 -11.04
N PRO A 32 -1.03 18.84 -11.22
CA PRO A 32 -0.92 19.47 -12.54
C PRO A 32 -0.14 18.59 -13.54
N ASN A 33 0.72 17.69 -13.05
CA ASN A 33 1.54 16.81 -13.87
C ASN A 33 0.91 15.43 -14.08
N TYR A 34 -0.25 15.15 -13.47
CA TYR A 34 -0.92 13.85 -13.60
C TYR A 34 -2.43 14.02 -13.85
N PRO A 35 -2.96 13.66 -15.04
CA PRO A 35 -4.34 13.98 -15.46
C PRO A 35 -5.45 13.18 -14.79
N PHE A 36 -5.12 12.28 -13.87
CA PHE A 36 -6.09 11.41 -13.20
C PHE A 36 -6.14 11.72 -11.70
N CYS A 37 -7.34 11.72 -11.12
CA CYS A 37 -7.49 11.96 -9.68
C CYS A 37 -6.95 10.80 -8.83
N MET A 38 -6.85 9.59 -9.41
CA MET A 38 -6.27 8.39 -8.81
C MET A 38 -5.64 7.53 -9.90
N THR A 39 -4.61 6.76 -9.56
CA THR A 39 -3.90 5.88 -10.50
C THR A 39 -4.80 4.79 -11.07
N GLN A 40 -5.76 4.30 -10.31
CA GLN A 40 -6.73 3.31 -10.78
C GLN A 40 -7.62 3.78 -11.94
N HIS A 41 -7.73 5.10 -12.18
CA HIS A 41 -8.48 5.64 -13.32
C HIS A 41 -7.61 5.74 -14.59
N ASP A 42 -6.29 5.59 -14.45
CA ASP A 42 -5.38 5.53 -15.58
C ASP A 42 -5.33 4.10 -16.11
N LYS A 43 -5.79 3.91 -17.36
CA LYS A 43 -5.82 2.60 -18.03
C LYS A 43 -4.43 1.94 -18.14
N ARG A 44 -3.35 2.74 -18.03
CA ARG A 44 -1.98 2.24 -18.07
C ARG A 44 -1.62 1.46 -16.80
N ALA A 45 -2.25 1.74 -15.66
CA ALA A 45 -1.90 1.18 -14.36
C ALA A 45 -2.24 -0.31 -14.16
N ASN A 46 -2.91 -0.96 -15.14
CA ASN A 46 -3.39 -2.36 -15.06
C ASN A 46 -4.03 -2.70 -13.69
N TYR A 47 -5.05 -1.95 -13.30
CA TYR A 47 -5.59 -1.98 -11.94
C TYR A 47 -5.92 -3.40 -11.43
N CYS A 48 -5.41 -3.69 -10.24
CA CYS A 48 -5.67 -4.91 -9.47
C CYS A 48 -6.40 -4.51 -8.18
N ASP A 49 -7.59 -5.07 -7.93
CA ASP A 49 -8.40 -4.71 -6.77
C ASP A 49 -7.86 -5.36 -5.48
N PRO A 50 -7.45 -4.58 -4.46
CA PRO A 50 -7.00 -5.11 -3.18
C PRO A 50 -8.01 -6.02 -2.47
N GLN A 51 -9.32 -5.91 -2.75
CA GLN A 51 -10.33 -6.78 -2.16
C GLN A 51 -10.13 -8.26 -2.52
N MET A 52 -9.48 -8.57 -3.64
CA MET A 52 -9.28 -9.96 -4.06
C MET A 52 -8.33 -10.75 -3.15
N PHE A 53 -7.55 -10.06 -2.30
CA PHE A 53 -6.65 -10.67 -1.33
C PHE A 53 -7.24 -10.77 0.08
N ARG A 54 -8.44 -10.22 0.31
CA ARG A 54 -9.02 -10.16 1.66
C ARG A 54 -9.73 -11.45 2.03
N GLN A 55 -9.74 -11.72 3.33
CA GLN A 55 -10.52 -12.79 3.94
C GLN A 55 -11.70 -12.22 4.74
N ASP A 56 -12.89 -12.73 4.46
CA ASP A 56 -14.10 -12.34 5.18
C ASP A 56 -14.08 -12.78 6.65
N GLY A 57 -14.67 -11.96 7.52
CA GLY A 57 -14.84 -12.29 8.94
C GLY A 57 -13.53 -12.33 9.75
N LEU A 58 -12.43 -11.79 9.20
CA LEU A 58 -11.09 -11.84 9.81
C LEU A 58 -11.07 -11.40 11.28
N ARG A 59 -11.79 -10.31 11.59
CA ARG A 59 -11.92 -9.81 12.96
C ARG A 59 -12.40 -10.90 13.93
N ASN A 60 -13.49 -11.57 13.59
CA ASN A 60 -14.13 -12.55 14.46
C ASN A 60 -13.22 -13.77 14.68
N GLN A 61 -12.39 -14.08 13.70
CA GLN A 61 -11.48 -15.22 13.72
C GLN A 61 -10.20 -14.93 14.52
N MET A 62 -9.68 -13.70 14.44
CA MET A 62 -8.32 -13.40 14.90
C MET A 62 -8.22 -12.49 16.11
N LEU A 63 -9.23 -11.67 16.42
CA LEU A 63 -9.11 -10.61 17.44
C LEU A 63 -8.57 -11.13 18.78
N GLU A 64 -9.20 -12.15 19.36
CA GLU A 64 -8.80 -12.64 20.68
C GLU A 64 -7.45 -13.37 20.66
N THR A 65 -7.17 -14.10 19.58
CA THR A 65 -5.88 -14.76 19.35
C THR A 65 -4.73 -13.74 19.32
N LEU A 66 -4.91 -12.65 18.56
CA LEU A 66 -3.91 -11.59 18.43
C LEU A 66 -3.75 -10.81 19.73
N ARG A 67 -4.85 -10.51 20.44
CA ARG A 67 -4.78 -9.85 21.76
C ARG A 67 -4.00 -10.68 22.77
N LYS A 68 -4.19 -12.01 22.79
CA LYS A 68 -3.39 -12.91 23.65
C LYS A 68 -1.92 -12.92 23.24
N ARG A 69 -1.63 -13.07 21.94
CA ARG A 69 -0.27 -13.06 21.39
C ARG A 69 0.48 -11.78 21.76
N ASP A 70 -0.18 -10.64 21.62
CA ASP A 70 0.41 -9.31 21.81
C ASP A 70 0.17 -8.76 23.24
N LYS A 71 -0.24 -9.63 24.18
CA LYS A 71 -0.46 -9.31 25.60
C LYS A 71 -1.38 -8.09 25.82
N ASN A 72 -2.39 -7.92 24.98
CA ASN A 72 -3.32 -6.79 24.95
C ASN A 72 -2.67 -5.42 24.69
N HIS A 73 -1.53 -5.37 24.00
CA HIS A 73 -0.88 -4.12 23.60
C HIS A 73 -1.05 -3.86 22.11
N ASP A 74 -1.21 -2.59 21.76
CA ASP A 74 -1.25 -2.12 20.39
C ASP A 74 0.18 -1.95 19.87
N ARG A 75 0.58 -2.72 18.85
CA ARG A 75 1.96 -2.68 18.32
C ARG A 75 2.27 -1.37 17.58
N TYR A 76 1.25 -0.65 17.09
CA TYR A 76 1.41 0.68 16.49
C TYR A 76 1.37 1.81 17.51
N ASN A 77 0.93 1.53 18.73
CA ASN A 77 0.90 2.51 19.80
C ASN A 77 1.31 1.84 21.12
N PRO A 78 2.62 1.77 21.42
CA PRO A 78 3.14 1.02 22.56
C PRO A 78 2.56 1.41 23.93
N GLY A 79 2.03 2.63 24.07
CA GLY A 79 1.37 3.09 25.30
C GLY A 79 -0.11 2.71 25.42
N ARG A 80 -0.71 2.14 24.38
CA ARG A 80 -2.14 1.84 24.28
C ARG A 80 -2.42 0.36 24.51
N LYS A 81 -3.42 0.07 25.36
CA LYS A 81 -3.98 -1.27 25.52
C LYS A 81 -5.13 -1.51 24.55
N THR A 82 -5.20 -2.72 24.01
CA THR A 82 -6.29 -3.16 23.12
C THR A 82 -7.46 -3.71 23.92
N SER A 83 -8.67 -3.39 23.47
CA SER A 83 -9.94 -3.79 24.08
C SER A 83 -10.70 -4.79 23.21
N THR A 84 -11.71 -5.45 23.79
CA THR A 84 -12.64 -6.31 23.06
C THR A 84 -13.77 -5.54 22.37
N ARG A 85 -13.90 -4.23 22.61
CA ARG A 85 -15.03 -3.45 22.10
C ARG A 85 -14.96 -3.36 20.58
N ALA A 86 -16.04 -3.79 19.93
CA ALA A 86 -16.15 -3.87 18.47
C ALA A 86 -15.85 -2.56 17.74
N SER A 87 -16.16 -1.41 18.35
CA SER A 87 -16.06 -0.09 17.73
C SER A 87 -14.72 0.64 17.93
N SER A 88 -13.82 0.13 18.78
CA SER A 88 -12.60 0.86 19.14
C SER A 88 -11.30 0.23 18.64
N ASP A 89 -11.30 -1.09 18.42
CA ASP A 89 -10.15 -1.85 17.95
C ASP A 89 -10.52 -2.62 16.71
N GLU A 90 -9.59 -2.80 15.78
CA GLU A 90 -9.72 -3.55 14.53
C GLU A 90 -8.54 -4.51 14.37
N VAL A 91 -8.73 -5.54 13.54
CA VAL A 91 -7.62 -6.39 13.08
C VAL A 91 -7.10 -5.75 11.79
N ASP A 92 -5.84 -5.35 11.81
CA ASP A 92 -5.14 -4.74 10.68
C ASP A 92 -4.23 -5.74 9.98
N HIS A 93 -4.05 -5.57 8.68
CA HIS A 93 -3.04 -6.22 7.86
C HIS A 93 -1.74 -5.39 7.90
N ILE A 94 -0.70 -5.91 8.54
CA ILE A 94 0.61 -5.25 8.70
C ILE A 94 1.21 -4.90 7.32
N GLY A 95 1.36 -5.92 6.47
CA GLY A 95 1.52 -5.80 5.03
C GLY A 95 0.14 -5.72 4.39
N GLU A 96 -0.15 -4.57 3.78
CA GLU A 96 -1.48 -4.20 3.28
C GLU A 96 -1.85 -4.96 2.00
N CYS A 97 -3.15 -5.25 1.83
CA CYS A 97 -3.68 -5.85 0.59
C CYS A 97 -3.35 -4.99 -0.64
N GLN A 98 -3.33 -3.67 -0.46
CA GLN A 98 -2.97 -2.69 -1.49
C GLN A 98 -1.52 -2.90 -1.97
N THR A 99 -0.61 -3.33 -1.10
CA THR A 99 0.77 -3.66 -1.48
C THR A 99 0.85 -4.92 -2.33
N ALA A 100 0.07 -5.96 -1.99
CA ALA A 100 -0.02 -7.16 -2.83
C ALA A 100 -0.61 -6.84 -4.22
N ALA A 101 -1.66 -6.01 -4.26
CA ALA A 101 -2.26 -5.53 -5.49
C ALA A 101 -1.26 -4.73 -6.34
N MET A 102 -0.49 -3.82 -5.72
CA MET A 102 0.55 -3.06 -6.41
C MET A 102 1.63 -3.99 -6.98
N CYS A 103 2.05 -5.03 -6.25
CA CYS A 103 3.00 -6.01 -6.78
C CYS A 103 2.48 -6.66 -8.07
N CYS A 104 1.19 -7.02 -8.10
CA CYS A 104 0.56 -7.58 -9.30
C CYS A 104 0.43 -6.56 -10.44
N GLN A 105 0.30 -5.26 -10.15
CA GLN A 105 0.25 -4.20 -11.16
C GLN A 105 1.60 -3.99 -11.85
N PHE A 106 2.71 -4.16 -11.13
CA PHE A 106 4.08 -4.06 -11.66
C PHE A 106 4.60 -5.37 -12.29
N ALA A 107 3.94 -6.50 -12.04
CA ALA A 107 4.33 -7.80 -12.57
C ALA A 107 3.75 -8.01 -13.98
N THR A 108 4.52 -8.68 -14.83
CA THR A 108 4.04 -9.21 -16.11
C THR A 108 3.76 -10.69 -15.94
N PHE A 109 2.52 -11.08 -16.21
CA PHE A 109 2.10 -12.49 -16.17
C PHE A 109 2.09 -13.08 -17.58
N THR A 110 2.49 -14.32 -17.69
CA THR A 110 2.49 -15.09 -18.95
C THR A 110 1.06 -15.41 -19.39
N ASN A 111 0.16 -15.65 -18.45
CA ASN A 111 -1.25 -15.95 -18.68
C ASN A 111 -2.10 -15.67 -17.41
N ASP A 112 -3.42 -15.82 -17.54
CA ASP A 112 -4.34 -15.61 -16.43
C ASP A 112 -4.23 -16.68 -15.32
N GLU A 113 -3.74 -17.87 -15.64
CA GLU A 113 -3.52 -18.95 -14.66
C GLU A 113 -2.39 -18.59 -13.69
N GLU A 114 -1.25 -18.13 -14.21
CA GLU A 114 -0.12 -17.63 -13.41
C GLU A 114 -0.55 -16.45 -12.53
N LYS A 115 -1.34 -15.53 -13.07
CA LYS A 115 -1.91 -14.42 -12.30
C LYS A 115 -2.80 -14.92 -11.16
N HIS A 116 -3.66 -15.91 -11.42
CA HIS A 116 -4.56 -16.48 -10.41
C HIS A 116 -3.79 -17.21 -9.31
N ASP A 117 -2.75 -17.95 -9.67
CA ASP A 117 -1.90 -18.65 -8.72
C ASP A 117 -1.11 -17.68 -7.85
N VAL A 118 -0.58 -16.59 -8.43
CA VAL A 118 0.04 -15.51 -7.66
C VAL A 118 -0.97 -14.85 -6.71
N VAL A 119 -2.21 -14.61 -7.14
CA VAL A 119 -3.25 -14.06 -6.26
C VAL A 119 -3.55 -15.00 -5.09
N LYS A 120 -3.68 -16.32 -5.36
CA LYS A 120 -3.86 -17.32 -4.30
C LYS A 120 -2.67 -17.35 -3.35
N PHE A 121 -1.45 -17.29 -3.87
CA PHE A 121 -0.24 -17.28 -3.06
C PHE A 121 -0.20 -16.06 -2.14
N PHE A 122 -0.40 -14.84 -2.68
CA PHE A 122 -0.46 -13.65 -1.83
C PHE A 122 -1.59 -13.75 -0.80
N SER A 123 -2.78 -14.18 -1.20
CA SER A 123 -3.93 -14.27 -0.30
C SER A 123 -3.70 -15.30 0.83
N GLY A 124 -3.31 -16.52 0.49
CA GLY A 124 -3.20 -17.63 1.44
C GLY A 124 -1.88 -17.69 2.21
N ASN A 125 -0.77 -17.31 1.58
CA ASN A 125 0.57 -17.57 2.10
C ASN A 125 1.28 -16.30 2.58
N LEU A 126 0.69 -15.11 2.40
CA LEU A 126 1.28 -13.84 2.80
C LEU A 126 0.30 -12.93 3.55
N VAL A 127 -0.70 -12.42 2.84
CA VAL A 127 -1.63 -11.38 3.30
C VAL A 127 -2.48 -11.89 4.46
N ASN A 128 -3.02 -13.11 4.35
CA ASN A 128 -3.91 -13.65 5.38
C ASN A 128 -3.22 -14.58 6.40
N GLU A 129 -1.89 -14.59 6.45
CA GLU A 129 -1.19 -15.32 7.51
C GLU A 129 -1.31 -14.60 8.86
N SER A 130 -1.45 -15.35 9.95
CA SER A 130 -1.62 -14.80 11.31
C SER A 130 -0.53 -13.81 11.74
N ARG A 131 0.69 -14.00 11.23
CA ARG A 131 1.84 -13.10 11.48
C ARG A 131 1.70 -11.73 10.82
N ASN A 132 0.91 -11.65 9.75
CA ASN A 132 0.62 -10.41 9.05
C ASN A 132 -0.53 -9.62 9.70
N PHE A 133 -1.07 -10.08 10.84
CA PHE A 133 -2.12 -9.38 11.54
C PHE A 133 -1.65 -8.82 12.86
N LEU A 134 -2.28 -7.72 13.28
CA LEU A 134 -2.23 -7.20 14.64
C LEU A 134 -3.54 -6.51 15.01
N VAL A 135 -3.68 -6.10 16.27
CA VAL A 135 -4.82 -5.33 16.74
C VAL A 135 -4.41 -3.89 17.01
N THR A 136 -5.13 -2.94 16.42
CA THR A 136 -4.91 -1.51 16.62
C THR A 136 -6.24 -0.75 16.63
N SER A 137 -6.23 0.54 16.97
CA SER A 137 -7.45 1.35 16.92
C SER A 137 -7.97 1.54 15.49
N ALA A 138 -9.30 1.59 15.31
CA ALA A 138 -9.91 1.84 14.01
C ALA A 138 -9.38 3.12 13.32
N VAL A 139 -9.12 4.17 14.12
CA VAL A 139 -8.54 5.43 13.62
C VAL A 139 -7.10 5.25 13.12
N THR A 140 -6.27 4.50 13.85
CA THR A 140 -4.88 4.22 13.41
C THR A 140 -4.89 3.35 12.16
N ASN A 141 -5.75 2.34 12.12
CA ASN A 141 -5.94 1.48 10.96
C ASN A 141 -6.33 2.29 9.71
N GLN A 142 -7.36 3.13 9.82
CA GLN A 142 -7.80 4.00 8.72
C GLN A 142 -6.69 4.93 8.22
N ARG A 143 -5.98 5.60 9.15
CA ARG A 143 -4.89 6.54 8.79
C ARG A 143 -3.70 5.82 8.14
N LYS A 144 -3.33 4.64 8.64
CA LYS A 144 -2.31 3.79 8.00
C LYS A 144 -2.73 3.43 6.59
N GLY A 145 -3.95 2.93 6.40
CA GLY A 145 -4.48 2.56 5.08
C GLY A 145 -4.47 3.72 4.08
N GLN A 146 -4.84 4.93 4.52
CA GLN A 146 -4.76 6.15 3.71
C GLN A 146 -3.31 6.52 3.37
N GLY A 147 -2.41 6.51 4.35
CA GLY A 147 -0.99 6.79 4.12
C GLY A 147 -0.34 5.81 3.14
N THR A 148 -0.61 4.51 3.29
CA THR A 148 -0.18 3.47 2.34
C THR A 148 -0.73 3.71 0.94
N THR A 149 -2.02 4.06 0.83
CA THR A 149 -2.65 4.32 -0.46
C THR A 149 -2.02 5.52 -1.18
N HIS A 150 -1.80 6.63 -0.47
CA HIS A 150 -1.16 7.81 -1.06
C HIS A 150 0.28 7.54 -1.47
N PHE A 151 1.05 6.87 -0.61
CA PHE A 151 2.43 6.50 -0.92
C PHE A 151 2.51 5.64 -2.19
N GLN A 152 1.68 4.60 -2.30
CA GLN A 152 1.66 3.74 -3.49
C GLN A 152 1.17 4.46 -4.74
N GLN A 153 0.22 5.40 -4.59
CA GLN A 153 -0.18 6.25 -5.70
C GLN A 153 0.98 7.10 -6.21
N ASP A 154 1.81 7.66 -5.34
CA ASP A 154 2.98 8.45 -5.75
C ASP A 154 3.98 7.59 -6.54
N LEU A 155 4.28 6.37 -6.06
CA LEU A 155 5.17 5.43 -6.75
C LEU A 155 4.64 5.09 -8.15
N MET A 156 3.34 4.75 -8.23
CA MET A 156 2.71 4.38 -9.50
C MET A 156 2.61 5.58 -10.45
N LYS A 157 2.27 6.77 -9.96
CA LYS A 157 2.29 8.01 -10.78
C LYS A 157 3.67 8.27 -11.36
N PHE A 158 4.72 8.15 -10.54
CA PHE A 158 6.08 8.33 -11.02
C PHE A 158 6.42 7.32 -12.12
N SER A 159 6.13 6.03 -11.89
CA SER A 159 6.32 4.99 -12.90
C SER A 159 5.61 5.31 -14.21
N LEU A 160 4.31 5.64 -14.15
CA LEU A 160 3.49 5.92 -15.33
C LEU A 160 3.92 7.18 -16.07
N SER A 161 4.40 8.19 -15.35
CA SER A 161 4.87 9.44 -15.95
C SER A 161 6.24 9.30 -16.61
N GLN A 162 7.14 8.50 -16.03
CA GLN A 162 8.48 8.28 -16.58
C GLN A 162 8.52 7.21 -17.68
N TYR A 163 7.79 6.11 -17.50
CA TYR A 163 7.89 4.91 -18.33
C TYR A 163 6.68 4.68 -19.23
N GLY A 164 5.56 5.38 -19.00
CA GLY A 164 4.32 5.15 -19.73
C GLY A 164 3.55 3.90 -19.31
N GLU A 165 4.10 3.08 -18.41
CA GLU A 165 3.51 1.85 -17.88
C GLU A 165 4.05 1.54 -16.46
N PRO A 166 3.42 0.64 -15.70
CA PRO A 166 3.98 0.12 -14.45
C PRO A 166 5.32 -0.56 -14.73
N ASN A 167 6.40 -0.02 -14.18
CA ASN A 167 7.76 -0.47 -14.45
C ASN A 167 8.58 -0.47 -13.15
N SER A 168 9.10 -1.65 -12.78
CA SER A 168 9.85 -1.81 -11.52
C SER A 168 11.18 -1.05 -11.48
N GLN A 169 11.70 -0.56 -12.62
CA GLN A 169 12.86 0.32 -12.67
C GLN A 169 12.59 1.66 -11.98
N ALA A 170 11.35 2.14 -12.02
CA ALA A 170 10.94 3.36 -11.35
C ALA A 170 11.25 3.34 -9.84
N LEU A 171 11.19 2.17 -9.20
CA LEU A 171 11.52 2.02 -7.78
C LEU A 171 13.03 2.14 -7.52
N ASP A 172 13.87 1.68 -8.45
CA ASP A 172 15.33 1.84 -8.35
C ASP A 172 15.72 3.31 -8.55
N ASP A 173 15.10 4.00 -9.51
CA ASP A 173 15.36 5.42 -9.75
C ASP A 173 14.94 6.30 -8.57
N ILE A 174 13.77 6.02 -7.96
CA ILE A 174 13.32 6.73 -6.75
C ILE A 174 14.34 6.55 -5.62
N ARG A 175 14.85 5.33 -5.45
CA ARG A 175 15.88 5.02 -4.46
C ARG A 175 17.17 5.78 -4.75
N GLU A 176 17.65 5.77 -5.99
CA GLU A 176 18.89 6.45 -6.39
C GLU A 176 18.79 7.97 -6.25
N ALA A 177 17.64 8.54 -6.58
CA ALA A 177 17.35 9.95 -6.39
C ALA A 177 17.14 10.35 -4.92
N SER A 178 17.15 9.40 -3.97
CA SER A 178 16.91 9.62 -2.54
C SER A 178 15.62 10.42 -2.26
N PHE A 179 14.56 10.18 -3.05
CA PHE A 179 13.30 10.95 -3.03
C PHE A 179 13.38 12.43 -3.38
N ASN A 180 14.44 12.92 -4.02
CA ASN A 180 14.40 14.22 -4.71
C ASN A 180 13.51 14.20 -5.97
N VAL A 181 12.59 13.24 -6.04
CA VAL A 181 11.56 13.11 -7.05
C VAL A 181 10.35 13.92 -6.56
N PRO A 182 10.00 15.04 -7.21
CA PRO A 182 8.98 15.97 -6.71
C PRO A 182 7.59 15.38 -6.44
N ILE A 183 7.32 14.19 -7.00
CA ILE A 183 6.02 13.50 -6.91
C ILE A 183 5.96 12.52 -5.73
N VAL A 184 7.11 12.07 -5.20
CA VAL A 184 7.16 10.93 -4.26
C VAL A 184 7.53 11.41 -2.86
N ALA A 185 6.51 11.56 -2.00
CA ALA A 185 6.72 11.75 -0.58
C ALA A 185 7.18 10.45 0.09
N THR A 186 7.96 10.53 1.17
CA THR A 186 8.35 9.32 1.90
C THR A 186 7.13 8.66 2.56
N TYR A 187 7.21 7.36 2.85
CA TYR A 187 6.13 6.68 3.55
C TYR A 187 5.84 7.30 4.92
N ASN A 188 6.89 7.77 5.61
CA ASN A 188 6.74 8.47 6.89
C ASN A 188 5.97 9.77 6.73
N ASP A 189 6.27 10.58 5.71
CA ASP A 189 5.57 11.84 5.44
C ASP A 189 4.09 11.58 5.19
N ARG A 190 3.76 10.58 4.37
CA ARG A 190 2.36 10.20 4.11
C ARG A 190 1.63 9.77 5.37
N LEU A 191 2.27 9.02 6.27
CA LEU A 191 1.67 8.65 7.56
C LEU A 191 1.46 9.86 8.49
N LEU A 192 2.44 10.77 8.54
CA LEU A 192 2.38 12.00 9.34
C LEU A 192 1.29 12.96 8.83
N GLU A 193 1.13 13.08 7.50
CA GLU A 193 0.06 13.85 6.86
C GLU A 193 -1.34 13.34 7.25
N GLN A 194 -1.48 12.02 7.51
CA GLN A 194 -2.75 11.45 8.03
C GLN A 194 -2.94 11.72 9.54
N GLY A 195 -2.04 12.45 10.18
CA GLY A 195 -2.11 12.82 11.60
C GLY A 195 -1.66 11.72 12.55
N LEU A 196 -0.88 10.74 12.09
CA LEU A 196 -0.24 9.77 12.99
C LEU A 196 0.91 10.43 13.76
N SER A 197 1.10 10.01 15.02
CA SER A 197 2.24 10.50 15.81
C SER A 197 3.56 9.95 15.25
N ARG A 198 4.68 10.65 15.49
CA ARG A 198 6.02 10.14 15.13
C ARG A 198 6.29 8.74 15.68
N ALA A 199 5.86 8.46 16.91
CA ALA A 199 6.02 7.14 17.53
C ALA A 199 5.22 6.06 16.80
N SER A 200 3.97 6.37 16.42
CA SER A 200 3.12 5.46 15.65
C SER A 200 3.64 5.23 14.24
N THR A 201 4.10 6.29 13.57
CA THR A 201 4.73 6.21 12.24
C THR A 201 5.95 5.29 12.27
N ARG A 202 6.86 5.47 13.24
CA ARG A 202 8.03 4.58 13.41
C ARG A 202 7.63 3.13 13.68
N ALA A 203 6.60 2.91 14.50
CA ALA A 203 6.11 1.57 14.79
C ALA A 203 5.49 0.92 13.53
N ILE A 204 4.60 1.61 12.83
CA ILE A 204 3.97 1.14 11.58
C ILE A 204 5.05 0.81 10.55
N ARG A 205 6.00 1.72 10.29
CA ARG A 205 7.09 1.48 9.35
C ARG A 205 7.87 0.21 9.71
N ARG A 206 8.25 0.04 10.98
CA ARG A 206 9.00 -1.15 11.42
C ARG A 206 8.22 -2.43 11.17
N GLU A 207 6.95 -2.45 11.55
CA GLU A 207 6.06 -3.61 11.39
C GLU A 207 5.81 -3.94 9.92
N SER A 208 5.42 -2.94 9.11
CA SER A 208 5.23 -3.11 7.67
C SER A 208 6.53 -3.50 6.95
N GLY A 209 7.67 -2.95 7.36
CA GLY A 209 8.98 -3.34 6.84
C GLY A 209 9.32 -4.80 7.11
N GLN A 210 9.07 -5.29 8.34
CA GLN A 210 9.23 -6.70 8.70
C GLN A 210 8.31 -7.61 7.87
N ALA A 211 7.06 -7.20 7.66
CA ALA A 211 6.12 -7.94 6.81
C ALA A 211 6.62 -8.03 5.35
N LEU A 212 7.08 -6.92 4.77
CA LEU A 212 7.61 -6.91 3.41
C LEU A 212 8.90 -7.72 3.26
N GLN A 213 9.80 -7.66 4.23
CA GLN A 213 10.98 -8.54 4.24
C GLN A 213 10.59 -10.01 4.25
N TYR A 214 9.60 -10.38 5.07
CA TYR A 214 9.08 -11.74 5.09
C TYR A 214 8.44 -12.13 3.76
N TRP A 215 7.63 -11.26 3.16
CA TRP A 215 7.02 -11.49 1.85
C TRP A 215 8.08 -11.70 0.76
N LYS A 216 9.16 -10.90 0.76
CA LYS A 216 10.30 -11.10 -0.14
C LYS A 216 10.84 -12.52 -0.02
N TYR A 217 11.17 -12.98 1.19
CA TYR A 217 11.75 -14.32 1.36
C TYR A 217 10.79 -15.43 0.95
N LYS A 218 9.51 -15.33 1.31
CA LYS A 218 8.50 -16.30 0.91
C LYS A 218 8.33 -16.40 -0.60
N CYS A 219 8.36 -15.28 -1.32
CA CYS A 219 8.36 -15.31 -2.78
C CYS A 219 9.63 -16.00 -3.32
N LEU A 220 10.81 -15.68 -2.78
CA LEU A 220 12.07 -16.27 -3.22
C LEU A 220 12.16 -17.78 -2.91
N ASP A 221 11.49 -18.23 -1.84
CA ASP A 221 11.43 -19.64 -1.45
C ASP A 221 10.55 -20.49 -2.40
N GLU A 222 9.62 -19.89 -3.14
CA GLU A 222 8.84 -20.53 -4.22
C GLU A 222 9.67 -20.65 -5.54
N GLY A 223 11.00 -20.72 -5.42
CA GLY A 223 12.00 -20.45 -6.44
C GLY A 223 12.00 -21.36 -7.69
N ASP A 224 11.10 -22.33 -7.76
CA ASP A 224 10.89 -23.15 -8.96
C ASP A 224 10.10 -22.40 -10.06
N SER A 225 9.39 -21.32 -9.71
CA SER A 225 8.66 -20.50 -10.69
C SER A 225 9.27 -19.09 -10.88
N PRO A 226 9.64 -18.70 -12.11
CA PRO A 226 10.28 -17.40 -12.38
C PRO A 226 9.48 -16.18 -11.90
N ILE A 227 8.14 -16.25 -11.89
CA ILE A 227 7.30 -15.13 -11.45
C ILE A 227 7.52 -14.80 -9.97
N TYR A 228 7.76 -15.80 -9.11
CA TYR A 228 7.97 -15.55 -7.68
C TYR A 228 9.35 -14.95 -7.39
N ASP A 229 10.38 -15.24 -8.20
CA ASP A 229 11.66 -14.53 -8.12
C ASP A 229 11.49 -13.04 -8.48
N VAL A 230 10.74 -12.74 -9.54
CA VAL A 230 10.39 -11.36 -9.93
C VAL A 230 9.63 -10.65 -8.81
N LEU A 231 8.61 -11.29 -8.25
CA LEU A 231 7.81 -10.74 -7.15
C LEU A 231 8.66 -10.55 -5.88
N GLY A 232 9.54 -11.49 -5.54
CA GLY A 232 10.45 -11.37 -4.40
C GLY A 232 11.39 -10.18 -4.54
N LYS A 233 11.97 -9.98 -5.73
CA LYS A 233 12.80 -8.80 -6.05
C LYS A 233 11.98 -7.51 -5.98
N LEU A 234 10.77 -7.51 -6.53
CA LEU A 234 9.86 -6.35 -6.51
C LEU A 234 9.47 -5.96 -5.08
N VAL A 235 9.05 -6.91 -4.25
CA VAL A 235 8.78 -6.68 -2.83
C VAL A 235 10.02 -6.15 -2.11
N GLY A 236 11.20 -6.67 -2.46
CA GLY A 236 12.47 -6.14 -1.96
C GLY A 236 12.73 -4.69 -2.33
N LYS A 237 12.46 -4.28 -3.57
CA LYS A 237 12.54 -2.88 -4.01
C LYS A 237 11.55 -2.00 -3.26
N ILE A 238 10.29 -2.43 -3.16
CA ILE A 238 9.25 -1.72 -2.39
C ILE A 238 9.68 -1.56 -0.94
N PHE A 239 10.18 -2.62 -0.29
CA PHE A 239 10.71 -2.56 1.07
C PHE A 239 11.80 -1.48 1.21
N VAL A 240 12.77 -1.45 0.30
CA VAL A 240 13.83 -0.42 0.33
C VAL A 240 13.20 0.97 0.24
N VAL A 241 12.30 1.22 -0.72
CA VAL A 241 11.63 2.52 -0.86
C VAL A 241 10.74 2.85 0.36
N PHE A 242 10.15 1.86 1.02
CA PHE A 242 9.43 2.05 2.29
C PHE A 242 10.37 2.42 3.45
N ASP A 243 11.56 1.81 3.49
CA ASP A 243 12.45 1.83 4.64
C ASP A 243 13.57 2.87 4.55
N LEU A 244 13.82 3.45 3.37
CA LEU A 244 14.78 4.53 3.18
C LEU A 244 14.55 5.61 4.24
N HIS A 245 15.46 5.63 5.21
CA HIS A 245 15.53 6.66 6.21
C HIS A 245 16.21 7.86 5.58
N ILE A 246 15.65 9.04 5.84
CA ILE A 246 16.45 10.25 5.87
C ILE A 246 17.41 10.07 7.05
N ASP A 247 18.64 9.63 6.78
CA ASP A 247 19.76 9.73 7.73
C ASP A 247 20.18 11.22 7.86
N ALA A 248 19.24 12.10 8.21
CA ALA A 248 19.50 13.53 8.42
C ALA A 248 19.11 14.05 9.80
N ASP A 249 18.83 13.17 10.77
CA ASP A 249 18.68 13.56 12.19
C ASP A 249 19.47 12.60 13.10
N LEU A 250 20.73 12.33 12.73
CA LEU A 250 21.79 12.01 13.68
C LEU A 250 22.70 13.25 13.80
N ASP A 251 22.18 14.27 14.48
CA ASP A 251 22.93 15.23 15.30
C ASP A 251 22.00 15.78 16.40
#